data_AF-A0A847LUV2-F1
#
_entry.id   AF-A0A847LUV2-F1
#
_cell.length_a   1.000
_cell.length_b   1.000
_cell.length_c   1.000
_cell.angle_alpha   90.00
_cell.angle_beta   90.00
_cell.angle_gamma   90.00
#
_symmetry.space_group_name_H-M   'P 1'
#
loop_
_entity.id
_entity.type
_entity.pdbx_description
1 polymer ?
#
loop_
_entity_poly.entity_id
_entity_poly.type
_entity_poly.pdbx_seq_one_letter_code
_entity_poly.pdbx_strand_id
1 'polypeptide(L)'
;MKKGKELSDYLKDHGIKPTIIRIKVLDYLLQSKEHPTAEAIFKEISKQMPTLSITSIYNTLSLFVQKGIIVEINIEPAQVRYDAVVDYHGHFKCIRCGRLLDIPFDEQLEKKPIREINGCKILQKQIYYFGICDRCLIKEKKVEEEKMAIRMGIYKCKICGNVIEVFVEGKGELVCCGQPMALMDEKNKEGVGEKHLPVVEETKNGILVKVGSVEHPMTPEHWIQFIEVITKDGLVLRKDLTYKDKPQAEFNVIKDNIASIREFCNVHGLWVK
;
A
#
# COMPACT_ATOMS: atom_id res chain seq x y z
N MET A 1 7.30 14.39 25.72
CA MET A 1 8.72 14.68 26.02
C MET A 1 9.72 14.35 24.90
N LYS A 2 9.30 14.04 23.65
CA LYS A 2 10.23 13.72 22.53
C LYS A 2 10.66 14.95 21.69
N LYS A 3 9.78 15.94 21.51
CA LYS A 3 9.98 17.14 20.65
C LYS A 3 11.09 18.10 21.10
N GLY A 4 11.32 18.23 22.42
CA GLY A 4 12.35 19.13 22.96
C GLY A 4 13.79 18.64 22.75
N LYS A 5 13.99 17.33 22.56
CA LYS A 5 15.30 16.75 22.26
C LYS A 5 15.70 17.05 20.81
N GLU A 6 14.76 16.90 19.89
CA GLU A 6 14.93 17.20 18.46
C GLU A 6 15.29 18.67 18.20
N LEU A 7 14.62 19.63 18.85
CA LEU A 7 14.94 21.06 18.68
C LEU A 7 16.27 21.46 19.33
N SER A 8 16.63 20.83 20.44
CA SER A 8 17.91 21.07 21.10
C SER A 8 19.07 20.62 20.23
N ASP A 9 18.93 19.46 19.57
CA ASP A 9 19.94 18.92 18.67
C ASP A 9 20.02 19.76 17.39
N TYR A 10 18.89 20.15 16.79
CA TYR A 10 18.86 21.07 15.65
C TYR A 10 19.60 22.39 15.91
N LEU A 11 19.43 23.00 17.10
CA LEU A 11 20.17 24.21 17.46
C LEU A 11 21.67 23.95 17.59
N LYS A 12 22.08 22.82 18.17
CA LYS A 12 23.51 22.47 18.29
C LYS A 12 24.15 22.27 16.92
N ASP A 13 23.44 21.62 16.00
CA ASP A 13 23.92 21.34 14.63
C ASP A 13 24.18 22.65 13.86
N HIS A 14 23.43 23.71 14.16
CA HIS A 14 23.63 25.06 13.62
C HIS A 14 24.59 25.94 14.45
N GLY A 15 25.32 25.34 15.39
CA GLY A 15 26.29 26.03 16.25
C GLY A 15 25.65 27.03 17.22
N ILE A 16 24.41 26.76 17.65
CA ILE A 16 23.64 27.57 18.59
C ILE A 16 23.48 26.80 19.90
N LYS A 17 23.94 27.40 21.01
CA LYS A 17 23.72 26.82 22.35
C LYS A 17 22.20 26.74 22.65
N PRO A 18 21.64 25.54 22.93
CA PRO A 18 20.20 25.34 23.07
C PRO A 18 19.71 25.74 24.47
N THR A 19 19.51 27.04 24.69
CA THR A 19 18.88 27.53 25.93
C THR A 19 17.37 27.31 25.89
N ILE A 20 16.71 27.29 27.04
CA ILE A 20 15.25 27.14 27.15
C ILE A 20 14.53 28.20 26.29
N ILE A 21 15.00 29.45 26.32
CA ILE A 21 14.45 30.55 25.52
C ILE A 21 14.56 30.25 24.02
N ARG A 22 15.74 29.83 23.55
CA ARG A 22 15.98 29.54 22.12
C ARG A 22 15.13 28.38 21.61
N ILE A 23 15.02 27.31 22.40
CA ILE A 23 14.16 26.17 22.06
C ILE A 23 12.71 26.63 21.95
N LYS A 24 12.22 27.44 22.90
CA LYS A 24 10.84 27.95 22.89
C LYS A 24 10.55 28.90 21.73
N VAL A 25 11.50 29.77 21.38
CA VAL A 25 11.36 30.67 20.21
C VAL A 25 11.31 29.86 18.91
N LEU A 26 12.22 28.90 18.73
CA LEU A 26 12.23 28.06 17.54
C LEU A 26 10.95 27.20 17.45
N ASP A 27 10.51 26.60 18.56
CA ASP A 27 9.28 25.81 18.61
C ASP A 27 8.04 26.64 18.24
N TYR A 28 7.99 27.90 18.70
CA TYR A 28 6.91 28.82 18.37
C TYR A 28 6.92 29.18 16.88
N LEU A 29 8.07 29.53 16.31
CA LEU A 29 8.20 29.87 14.89
C LEU A 29 7.81 28.70 13.98
N LEU A 30 8.25 27.47 14.29
CA LEU A 30 7.91 26.26 13.52
C LEU A 30 6.42 25.87 13.60
N GLN A 31 5.70 26.34 14.62
CA GLN A 31 4.26 26.06 14.79
C GLN A 31 3.37 27.20 14.29
N SER A 32 3.94 28.38 14.05
CA SER A 32 3.21 29.55 13.60
C SER A 32 2.76 29.34 12.15
N LYS A 33 1.48 29.61 11.87
CA LYS A 33 0.91 29.66 10.51
C LYS A 33 1.01 31.06 9.88
N GLU A 34 1.46 32.03 10.66
CA GLU A 34 1.68 33.42 10.26
C GLU A 34 3.16 33.78 10.47
N HIS A 35 3.58 34.96 9.99
CA HIS A 35 4.92 35.49 10.24
C HIS A 35 4.88 36.45 11.44
N PRO A 36 5.17 36.01 12.68
CA PRO A 36 5.00 36.83 13.87
C PRO A 36 6.08 37.91 13.98
N THR A 37 5.76 39.00 14.69
CA THR A 37 6.75 40.00 15.11
C THR A 37 7.44 39.56 16.41
N ALA A 38 8.55 40.22 16.76
CA ALA A 38 9.24 39.98 18.03
C ALA A 38 8.31 40.20 19.24
N GLU A 39 7.41 41.19 19.17
CA GLU A 39 6.42 41.49 20.20
C GLU A 39 5.37 40.38 20.33
N ALA A 40 4.92 39.81 19.20
CA ALA A 40 3.97 38.70 19.20
C ALA A 40 4.58 37.44 19.83
N ILE A 41 5.82 37.11 19.46
CA ILE A 41 6.59 36.01 20.04
C ILE A 41 6.77 36.22 21.55
N PHE A 42 7.16 37.43 21.96
CA PHE A 42 7.33 37.78 23.37
C PHE A 42 6.02 37.63 24.16
N LYS A 43 4.91 38.16 23.63
CA LYS A 43 3.59 38.10 24.26
C LYS A 43 3.13 36.66 24.49
N GLU A 44 3.43 35.75 23.57
CA GLU A 44 3.06 34.34 23.74
C GLU A 44 3.97 33.61 24.73
N ILE A 45 5.29 33.74 24.59
CA ILE A 45 6.24 32.98 25.42
C ILE A 45 6.25 33.49 26.87
N SER A 46 6.04 34.78 27.10
CA SER A 46 5.99 35.37 28.46
C SER A 46 4.87 34.82 29.33
N LYS A 47 3.77 34.31 28.74
CA LYS A 47 2.72 33.57 29.49
C LYS A 47 3.26 32.36 30.23
N GLN A 48 4.28 31.71 29.68
CA GLN A 48 4.95 30.53 30.25
C GLN A 48 6.25 30.88 30.98
N MET A 49 6.82 32.07 30.72
CA MET A 49 8.08 32.54 31.29
C MET A 49 7.97 34.02 31.71
N PRO A 50 7.40 34.33 32.89
CA PRO A 50 7.15 35.71 33.32
C PRO A 50 8.40 36.59 33.49
N THR A 51 9.57 35.98 33.68
CA THR A 51 10.87 36.67 33.82
C THR A 51 11.57 36.92 32.48
N LEU A 52 10.95 36.52 31.36
CA LEU A 52 11.50 36.75 30.02
C LEU A 52 11.58 38.25 29.72
N SER A 53 12.72 38.69 29.21
CA SER A 53 12.88 40.04 28.65
C SER A 53 12.66 40.00 27.14
N ILE A 54 11.99 41.03 26.59
CA ILE A 54 11.85 41.21 25.15
C ILE A 54 13.22 41.29 24.45
N THR A 55 14.24 41.85 25.11
CA THR A 55 15.62 41.87 24.60
C THR A 55 16.16 40.46 24.35
N SER A 56 15.75 39.46 25.15
CA SER A 56 16.16 38.07 24.96
C SER A 56 15.53 37.44 23.71
N ILE A 57 14.33 37.88 23.32
CA ILE A 57 13.69 37.50 22.07
C ILE A 57 14.45 38.10 20.89
N TYR A 58 14.70 39.41 20.91
CA TYR A 58 15.50 40.09 19.87
C TYR A 58 16.88 39.44 19.69
N ASN A 59 17.63 39.24 20.77
CA ASN A 59 18.94 38.58 20.71
C ASN A 59 18.88 37.15 20.14
N THR A 60 17.79 36.43 20.39
CA THR A 60 17.58 35.08 19.87
C THR A 60 17.28 35.12 18.37
N LEU A 61 16.37 36.01 17.94
CA LEU A 61 16.00 36.17 16.55
C LEU A 61 17.17 36.64 15.70
N SER A 62 17.92 37.66 16.15
CA SER A 62 19.12 38.12 15.45
C SER A 62 20.17 37.02 15.31
N LEU A 63 20.35 36.18 16.33
CA LEU A 63 21.24 35.02 16.23
C LEU A 63 20.73 33.98 15.23
N PHE A 64 19.43 33.70 15.22
CA PHE A 64 18.83 32.73 14.30
C PHE A 64 18.93 33.20 12.84
N VAL A 65 18.71 34.49 12.58
CA VAL A 65 18.93 35.12 11.27
C VAL A 65 20.40 35.04 10.87
N GLN A 66 21.32 35.39 11.79
CA GLN A 66 22.75 35.29 11.55
C GLN A 66 23.20 33.86 11.21
N LYS A 67 22.53 32.86 11.80
CA LYS A 67 22.79 31.43 11.59
C LYS A 67 21.99 30.82 10.45
N GLY A 68 21.13 31.60 9.79
CA GLY A 68 20.38 31.17 8.61
C GLY A 68 19.21 30.22 8.87
N ILE A 69 18.81 30.01 10.13
CA ILE A 69 17.70 29.08 10.45
C ILE A 69 16.32 29.75 10.42
N ILE A 70 16.28 31.08 10.36
CA ILE A 70 15.07 31.88 10.16
C ILE A 70 15.39 33.05 9.22
N VAL A 71 14.37 33.64 8.60
CA VAL A 71 14.48 34.84 7.75
C VAL A 71 13.63 36.00 8.29
N GLU A 72 14.09 37.23 8.04
CA GLU A 72 13.32 38.46 8.27
C GLU A 72 12.47 38.81 7.05
N ILE A 73 11.20 39.14 7.28
CA ILE A 73 10.24 39.55 6.27
C ILE A 73 9.88 41.02 6.52
N ASN A 74 10.26 41.87 5.55
CA ASN A 74 10.07 43.32 5.59
C ASN A 74 9.11 43.74 4.47
N ILE A 75 7.81 43.54 4.68
CA ILE A 75 6.76 43.94 3.72
C ILE A 75 6.23 45.34 4.04
N GLU A 76 6.19 45.72 5.32
CA GLU A 76 5.73 47.03 5.80
C GLU A 76 6.87 47.76 6.53
N PRO A 77 7.08 49.08 6.30
CA PRO A 77 8.19 49.83 6.91
C PRO A 77 8.20 49.86 8.45
N ALA A 78 7.09 49.50 9.10
CA ALA A 78 6.88 49.68 10.52
C ALA A 78 7.04 48.41 11.36
N GLN A 79 7.07 47.21 10.76
CA GLN A 79 7.12 45.95 11.53
C GLN A 79 7.92 44.84 10.81
N VAL A 80 8.99 44.38 11.46
CA VAL A 80 9.77 43.20 11.04
C VAL A 80 9.04 41.93 11.49
N ARG A 81 8.83 41.01 10.55
CA ARG A 81 8.24 39.69 10.80
C ARG A 81 9.30 38.60 10.57
N TYR A 82 9.10 37.42 11.17
CA TYR A 82 10.07 36.32 11.10
C TYR A 82 9.42 35.02 10.59
N ASP A 83 10.18 34.23 9.83
CA ASP A 83 9.75 32.92 9.33
C ASP A 83 10.84 31.86 9.52
N ALA A 84 10.46 30.64 9.92
CA ALA A 84 11.40 29.55 10.12
C ALA A 84 11.74 28.88 8.79
N VAL A 85 13.02 28.81 8.45
CA VAL A 85 13.47 28.08 7.26
C VAL A 85 13.55 26.60 7.64
N VAL A 86 12.56 25.82 7.22
CA VAL A 86 12.60 24.35 7.35
C VAL A 86 13.21 23.80 6.07
N ASP A 87 14.43 23.26 6.16
CA ASP A 87 15.25 22.80 5.03
C ASP A 87 14.59 21.66 4.22
N TYR A 88 13.92 22.03 3.14
CA TYR A 88 13.48 21.14 2.06
C TYR A 88 14.15 21.57 0.75
N HIS A 89 14.76 20.62 0.03
CA HIS A 89 15.69 20.94 -1.07
C HIS A 89 15.06 20.85 -2.44
N GLY A 90 13.87 20.28 -2.51
CA GLY A 90 13.16 20.10 -3.76
C GLY A 90 11.89 19.31 -3.59
N HIS A 91 11.22 19.08 -4.71
CA HIS A 91 9.98 18.34 -4.77
C HIS A 91 10.13 17.13 -5.69
N PHE A 92 9.68 15.96 -5.23
CA PHE A 92 9.45 14.82 -6.09
C PHE A 92 8.01 14.85 -6.62
N LYS A 93 7.82 14.69 -7.94
CA LYS A 93 6.51 14.56 -8.58
C LYS A 93 6.37 13.20 -9.25
N CYS A 94 5.35 12.45 -8.82
CA CYS A 94 4.99 11.21 -9.48
C CYS A 94 4.41 11.48 -10.87
N ILE A 95 4.97 10.91 -11.93
CA ILE A 95 4.48 11.08 -13.30
C ILE A 95 3.18 10.32 -13.58
N ARG A 96 2.83 9.33 -12.75
CA ARG A 96 1.62 8.52 -12.93
C ARG A 96 0.40 9.12 -12.22
N CYS A 97 0.55 9.55 -10.97
CA CYS A 97 -0.57 10.03 -10.16
C CYS A 97 -0.47 11.51 -9.77
N GLY A 98 0.61 12.20 -10.13
CA GLY A 98 0.82 13.61 -9.81
C GLY A 98 1.15 13.90 -8.34
N ARG A 99 1.25 12.87 -7.47
CA ARG A 99 1.61 13.03 -6.05
C ARG A 99 2.93 13.78 -5.91
N LEU A 100 2.92 14.83 -5.09
CA LEU A 100 4.09 15.59 -4.68
C LEU A 100 4.59 15.10 -3.32
N LEU A 101 5.92 15.03 -3.18
CA LEU A 101 6.61 14.70 -1.93
C LEU A 101 7.76 15.68 -1.74
N ASP A 102 7.93 16.19 -0.53
CA ASP A 102 9.08 17.01 -0.18
C ASP A 102 10.32 16.14 -0.02
N ILE A 103 11.45 16.64 -0.51
CA ILE A 103 12.74 15.94 -0.42
C ILE A 103 13.55 16.58 0.70
N PRO A 104 13.98 15.78 1.70
CA PRO A 104 14.78 16.29 2.80
C PRO A 104 16.14 16.79 2.30
N PHE A 105 16.76 17.66 3.10
CA PHE A 105 18.13 18.13 2.88
C PHE A 105 19.11 16.98 2.69
N ASP A 106 19.85 17.03 1.58
CA ASP A 106 21.02 16.21 1.34
C ASP A 106 22.22 17.14 1.12
N GLU A 107 23.14 17.10 2.08
CA GLU A 107 24.34 17.92 2.11
C GLU A 107 25.23 17.67 0.89
N GLN A 108 25.20 16.49 0.27
CA GLN A 108 26.00 16.20 -0.92
C GLN A 108 25.49 16.92 -2.18
N LEU A 109 24.18 17.17 -2.29
CA LEU A 109 23.57 17.89 -3.41
C LEU A 109 23.80 19.42 -3.34
N GLU A 110 24.25 19.92 -2.19
CA GLU A 110 24.43 21.35 -1.89
C GLU A 110 25.89 21.81 -1.98
N LYS A 111 26.89 20.90 -2.09
CA LYS A 111 28.33 21.22 -1.93
C LYS A 111 28.93 22.25 -2.90
N LYS A 112 28.25 22.63 -3.97
CA LYS A 112 28.72 23.68 -4.90
C LYS A 112 27.56 24.52 -5.45
N PRO A 113 27.16 25.60 -4.76
CA PRO A 113 26.17 26.52 -5.32
C PRO A 113 26.77 27.20 -6.57
N ILE A 114 26.15 26.93 -7.73
CA ILE A 114 26.48 27.62 -8.97
C ILE A 114 25.91 29.04 -8.86
N ARG A 115 26.77 30.06 -8.90
CA ARG A 115 26.37 31.47 -8.77
C ARG A 115 26.27 32.19 -10.11
N GLU A 116 26.97 31.68 -11.12
CA GLU A 116 27.03 32.24 -12.45
C GLU A 116 27.15 31.12 -13.48
N ILE A 117 26.43 31.24 -14.59
CA ILE A 117 26.55 30.36 -15.76
C ILE A 117 26.63 31.26 -16.98
N ASN A 118 27.72 31.19 -17.75
CA ASN A 118 27.90 31.93 -19.01
C ASN A 118 27.62 33.44 -18.91
N GLY A 119 28.04 34.11 -17.82
CA GLY A 119 27.78 35.54 -17.61
C GLY A 119 26.42 35.87 -17.01
N CYS A 120 25.54 34.88 -16.80
CA CYS A 120 24.24 35.08 -16.16
C CYS A 120 24.34 34.88 -14.65
N LYS A 121 23.91 35.89 -13.88
CA LYS A 121 23.76 35.81 -12.42
C LYS A 121 22.56 34.93 -12.05
N ILE A 122 22.78 33.92 -11.22
CA ILE A 122 21.69 33.06 -10.73
C ILE A 122 21.01 33.73 -9.53
N LEU A 123 19.68 33.86 -9.59
CA LEU A 123 18.86 34.45 -8.53
C LEU A 123 18.26 33.40 -7.57
N GLN A 124 17.90 32.22 -8.09
CA GLN A 124 17.26 31.15 -7.32
C GLN A 124 17.57 29.78 -7.92
N LYS A 125 17.65 28.75 -7.05
CA LYS A 125 17.72 27.33 -7.41
C LYS A 125 16.44 26.64 -6.94
N GLN A 126 15.84 25.80 -7.78
CA GLN A 126 14.74 24.90 -7.43
C GLN A 126 15.09 23.50 -7.94
N ILE A 127 14.85 22.47 -7.13
CA ILE A 127 15.11 21.08 -7.51
C ILE A 127 13.78 20.33 -7.66
N TYR A 128 13.61 19.66 -8.80
CA TYR A 128 12.48 18.79 -9.07
C TYR A 128 12.96 17.41 -9.50
N TYR A 129 12.43 16.36 -8.88
CA TYR A 129 12.62 14.98 -9.29
C TYR A 129 11.32 14.44 -9.85
N PHE A 130 11.39 13.73 -10.98
CA PHE A 130 10.24 13.07 -11.60
C PHE A 130 10.44 11.56 -11.57
N GLY A 131 9.42 10.82 -11.14
CA GLY A 131 9.49 9.36 -11.08
C GLY A 131 8.16 8.71 -10.76
N ILE A 132 8.18 7.49 -10.24
CA ILE A 132 6.98 6.75 -9.85
C ILE A 132 6.99 6.55 -8.34
N CYS A 133 5.92 6.94 -7.66
CA CYS A 133 5.83 6.78 -6.21
C CYS A 133 5.60 5.31 -5.82
N ASP A 134 5.97 5.00 -4.57
CA ASP A 134 5.66 3.76 -3.84
C ASP A 134 4.25 3.22 -4.11
N ARG A 135 3.21 4.06 -4.00
CA ARG A 135 1.82 3.68 -4.22
C ARG A 135 1.57 3.18 -5.64
N CYS A 136 2.14 3.86 -6.63
CA CYS A 136 1.98 3.49 -8.03
C CYS A 136 2.77 2.23 -8.39
N LEU A 137 3.95 2.01 -7.79
CA LEU A 137 4.72 0.78 -7.96
C LEU A 137 4.01 -0.43 -7.32
N ILE A 138 3.44 -0.26 -6.13
CA ILE A 138 2.65 -1.31 -5.47
C ILE A 138 1.40 -1.65 -6.30
N LYS A 139 0.70 -0.64 -6.82
CA LYS A 139 -0.47 -0.85 -7.68
C LYS A 139 -0.12 -1.63 -8.95
N GLU A 140 1.00 -1.32 -9.58
CA GLU A 140 1.48 -2.05 -10.77
C GLU A 140 1.78 -3.52 -10.45
N LYS A 141 2.52 -3.80 -9.37
CA LYS A 141 2.80 -5.17 -8.93
C LYS A 141 1.53 -5.98 -8.64
N LYS A 142 0.56 -5.38 -7.93
CA LYS A 142 -0.74 -6.04 -7.68
C LYS A 142 -1.47 -6.36 -8.97
N VAL A 143 -1.49 -5.44 -9.94
CA VAL A 143 -2.11 -5.69 -11.24
C VAL A 143 -1.37 -6.80 -12.00
N GLU A 144 -0.04 -6.88 -11.91
CA GLU A 144 0.72 -7.98 -12.52
C GLU A 144 0.45 -9.33 -11.84
N GLU A 145 0.34 -9.36 -10.51
CA GLU A 145 -0.02 -10.55 -9.74
C GLU A 145 -1.46 -11.00 -10.01
N GLU A 146 -2.42 -10.06 -10.05
CA GLU A 146 -3.83 -10.32 -10.41
C GLU A 146 -3.98 -10.84 -11.84
N LYS A 147 -3.07 -10.43 -12.73
CA LYS A 147 -3.02 -10.91 -14.11
C LYS A 147 -2.26 -12.24 -14.25
N MET A 148 -1.85 -12.91 -13.18
CA MET A 148 -1.17 -14.19 -13.28
C MET A 148 -2.18 -15.34 -13.42
N ALA A 149 -1.98 -16.20 -14.41
CA ALA A 149 -2.67 -17.47 -14.50
C ALA A 149 -2.07 -18.41 -13.45
N ILE A 150 -2.81 -18.69 -12.37
CA ILE A 150 -2.33 -19.53 -11.27
C ILE A 150 -2.50 -21.01 -11.60
N ARG A 151 -1.49 -21.84 -11.30
CA ARG A 151 -1.57 -23.30 -11.51
C ARG A 151 -2.77 -23.89 -10.76
N MET A 152 -3.50 -24.79 -11.42
CA MET A 152 -4.77 -25.39 -11.00
C MET A 152 -5.92 -24.39 -10.79
N GLY A 153 -5.72 -23.11 -11.10
CA GLY A 153 -6.79 -22.12 -11.10
C GLY A 153 -7.81 -22.44 -12.18
N ILE A 154 -9.09 -22.39 -11.81
CA ILE A 154 -10.21 -22.56 -12.72
C ILE A 154 -10.77 -21.19 -13.05
N TYR A 155 -10.85 -20.87 -14.33
CA TYR A 155 -11.29 -19.57 -14.82
C TYR A 155 -12.55 -19.71 -15.66
N LYS A 156 -13.53 -18.82 -15.47
CA LYS A 156 -14.77 -18.80 -16.23
C LYS A 156 -14.94 -17.48 -16.98
N CYS A 157 -15.29 -17.56 -18.27
CA CYS A 157 -15.70 -16.39 -19.04
C CYS A 157 -17.13 -16.00 -18.64
N LYS A 158 -17.33 -14.73 -18.26
CA LYS A 158 -18.66 -14.21 -17.91
C LYS A 158 -19.58 -13.98 -19.11
N ILE A 159 -19.05 -14.02 -20.32
CA ILE A 159 -19.81 -13.80 -21.57
C ILE A 159 -20.30 -15.14 -22.13
N CYS A 160 -19.38 -16.02 -22.54
CA CYS A 160 -19.74 -17.28 -23.21
C CYS A 160 -19.87 -18.46 -22.24
N GLY A 161 -19.43 -18.31 -20.99
CA GLY A 161 -19.46 -19.40 -20.01
C GLY A 161 -18.31 -20.41 -20.11
N ASN A 162 -17.38 -20.27 -21.07
CA ASN A 162 -16.22 -21.17 -21.18
C ASN A 162 -15.44 -21.24 -19.87
N VAL A 163 -15.09 -22.46 -19.47
CA VAL A 163 -14.30 -22.76 -18.29
C VAL A 163 -12.98 -23.38 -18.72
N ILE A 164 -11.87 -22.91 -18.13
CA ILE A 164 -10.53 -23.48 -18.35
C ILE A 164 -9.84 -23.74 -17.02
N GLU A 165 -8.89 -24.66 -17.02
CA GLU A 165 -7.97 -24.89 -15.93
C GLU A 165 -6.54 -24.64 -16.40
N VAL A 166 -5.74 -24.03 -15.53
CA VAL A 166 -4.34 -23.70 -15.81
C VAL A 166 -3.42 -24.84 -15.34
N PHE A 167 -2.79 -25.54 -16.28
CA PHE A 167 -1.84 -26.63 -15.94
C PHE A 167 -0.45 -26.11 -15.54
N VAL A 168 0.00 -25.04 -16.20
CA VAL A 168 1.30 -24.41 -15.96
C VAL A 168 1.06 -22.94 -15.72
N GLU A 169 1.61 -22.42 -14.62
CA GLU A 169 1.49 -21.00 -14.28
C GLU A 169 2.17 -20.12 -15.34
N GLY A 170 1.57 -18.97 -15.60
CA GLY A 170 2.02 -18.06 -16.63
C GLY A 170 1.76 -16.61 -16.27
N LYS A 171 2.68 -15.73 -16.68
CA LYS A 171 2.47 -14.29 -16.63
C LYS A 171 1.49 -13.88 -17.72
N GLY A 172 0.59 -12.95 -17.41
CA GLY A 172 -0.34 -12.37 -18.38
C GLY A 172 -1.78 -12.84 -18.22
N GLU A 173 -2.69 -11.94 -18.58
CA GLU A 173 -4.12 -12.07 -18.30
C GLU A 173 -4.78 -13.06 -19.25
N LEU A 174 -5.55 -14.01 -18.70
CA LEU A 174 -6.37 -14.91 -19.49
C LEU A 174 -7.56 -14.14 -20.08
N VAL A 175 -7.69 -14.13 -21.40
CA VAL A 175 -8.74 -13.37 -22.10
C VAL A 175 -9.63 -14.32 -22.88
N CYS A 176 -10.95 -14.16 -22.72
CA CYS A 176 -11.97 -14.85 -23.50
C CYS A 176 -13.07 -13.85 -23.88
N CYS A 177 -13.58 -13.90 -25.12
CA CYS A 177 -14.54 -12.91 -25.64
C CYS A 177 -14.05 -11.45 -25.51
N GLY A 178 -12.74 -11.22 -25.62
CA GLY A 178 -12.14 -9.88 -25.54
C GLY A 178 -12.12 -9.28 -24.12
N GLN A 179 -12.44 -10.07 -23.09
CA GLN A 179 -12.40 -9.62 -21.69
C GLN A 179 -11.60 -10.59 -20.81
N PRO A 180 -11.04 -10.11 -19.69
CA PRO A 180 -10.40 -10.98 -18.70
C PRO A 180 -11.36 -12.07 -18.20
N MET A 181 -10.89 -13.30 -18.13
CA MET A 181 -11.61 -14.39 -17.50
C MET A 181 -11.56 -14.22 -15.97
N ALA A 182 -12.63 -14.62 -15.28
CA ALA A 182 -12.67 -14.55 -13.82
C ALA A 182 -12.14 -15.85 -13.21
N LEU A 183 -11.15 -15.75 -12.33
CA LEU A 183 -10.77 -16.85 -11.43
C LEU A 183 -12.01 -17.21 -10.58
N MET A 184 -12.32 -18.50 -10.50
CA MET A 184 -13.46 -18.98 -9.73
C MET A 184 -13.12 -19.04 -8.24
N ASP A 185 -14.04 -18.53 -7.41
CA ASP A 185 -13.92 -18.61 -5.96
C ASP A 185 -14.09 -20.06 -5.49
N GLU A 186 -13.16 -20.52 -4.66
CA GLU A 186 -13.24 -21.82 -3.99
C GLU A 186 -14.11 -21.71 -2.74
N LYS A 187 -15.34 -22.22 -2.82
CA LYS A 187 -16.28 -22.19 -1.69
C LYS A 187 -16.02 -23.35 -0.73
N ASN A 188 -15.85 -23.04 0.55
CA ASN A 188 -15.57 -24.04 1.60
C ASN A 188 -16.53 -23.98 2.80
N LYS A 189 -17.63 -23.21 2.69
CA LYS A 189 -18.67 -23.08 3.72
C LYS A 189 -20.05 -23.16 3.08
N GLU A 190 -20.90 -24.01 3.62
CA GLU A 190 -22.27 -24.17 3.13
C GLU A 190 -23.21 -23.09 3.67
N GLY A 191 -24.08 -22.59 2.80
CA GLY A 191 -25.23 -21.77 3.18
C GLY A 191 -26.48 -22.60 3.48
N VAL A 192 -27.59 -21.93 3.81
CA VAL A 192 -28.89 -22.58 3.91
C VAL A 192 -29.33 -23.04 2.51
N GLY A 193 -29.45 -24.35 2.30
CA GLY A 193 -29.90 -24.94 1.04
C GLY A 193 -28.78 -25.28 0.03
N GLU A 194 -27.57 -24.77 0.21
CA GLU A 194 -26.42 -25.11 -0.66
C GLU A 194 -25.54 -26.17 0.01
N LYS A 195 -25.88 -27.45 -0.24
CA LYS A 195 -25.15 -28.62 0.27
C LYS A 195 -24.22 -29.18 -0.80
N HIS A 196 -23.06 -28.55 -0.99
CA HIS A 196 -22.10 -28.90 -2.04
C HIS A 196 -20.76 -29.40 -1.50
N LEU A 197 -20.50 -29.31 -0.19
CA LEU A 197 -19.20 -29.74 0.31
C LEU A 197 -19.00 -31.24 0.06
N PRO A 198 -17.85 -31.65 -0.50
CA PRO A 198 -17.56 -33.06 -0.69
C PRO A 198 -17.63 -33.85 0.63
N VAL A 199 -18.28 -35.01 0.61
CA VAL A 199 -18.34 -35.96 1.71
C VAL A 199 -17.55 -37.20 1.30
N VAL A 200 -16.62 -37.62 2.17
CA VAL A 200 -15.69 -38.71 1.88
C VAL A 200 -16.05 -39.92 2.72
N GLU A 201 -16.27 -41.05 2.05
CA GLU A 201 -16.47 -42.36 2.65
C GLU A 201 -15.33 -43.28 2.22
N GLU A 202 -14.80 -44.08 3.15
CA GLU A 202 -13.78 -45.08 2.81
C GLU A 202 -14.44 -46.30 2.18
N THR A 203 -13.78 -46.85 1.16
CA THR A 203 -14.19 -48.09 0.50
C THR A 203 -13.07 -49.12 0.60
N LYS A 204 -13.35 -50.36 0.20
CA LYS A 204 -12.33 -51.44 0.19
C LYS A 204 -11.12 -51.11 -0.68
N ASN A 205 -11.31 -50.26 -1.70
CA ASN A 205 -10.32 -49.97 -2.75
C ASN A 205 -9.90 -48.50 -2.77
N GLY A 206 -10.22 -47.71 -1.73
CA GLY A 206 -9.90 -46.29 -1.69
C GLY A 206 -11.01 -45.47 -1.02
N ILE A 207 -11.55 -44.49 -1.75
CA ILE A 207 -12.60 -43.60 -1.25
C ILE A 207 -13.75 -43.47 -2.26
N LEU A 208 -14.92 -43.15 -1.72
CA LEU A 208 -16.08 -42.65 -2.45
C LEU A 208 -16.29 -41.20 -2.03
N VAL A 209 -16.31 -40.29 -2.99
CA VAL A 209 -16.61 -38.88 -2.78
C VAL A 209 -18.03 -38.62 -3.25
N LYS A 210 -18.89 -38.09 -2.36
CA LYS A 210 -20.26 -37.64 -2.66
C LYS A 210 -20.34 -36.12 -2.57
N VAL A 211 -21.14 -35.48 -3.40
CA VAL A 211 -21.35 -34.02 -3.33
C VAL A 211 -22.53 -33.71 -2.43
N GLY A 212 -22.25 -33.01 -1.32
CA GLY A 212 -23.24 -32.56 -0.35
C GLY A 212 -23.51 -33.54 0.79
N SER A 213 -23.91 -33.01 1.95
CA SER A 213 -24.48 -33.81 3.04
C SER A 213 -25.87 -34.36 2.69
N VAL A 214 -26.54 -33.70 1.75
CA VAL A 214 -27.77 -34.14 1.09
C VAL A 214 -27.40 -34.30 -0.38
N GLU A 215 -27.88 -35.38 -1.02
CA GLU A 215 -27.53 -35.70 -2.40
C GLU A 215 -27.87 -34.53 -3.33
N HIS A 216 -26.85 -34.05 -4.03
CA HIS A 216 -26.98 -32.95 -4.98
C HIS A 216 -27.86 -33.34 -6.19
N PRO A 217 -28.74 -32.45 -6.69
CA PRO A 217 -29.53 -32.73 -7.90
C PRO A 217 -28.68 -32.97 -9.14
N MET A 218 -29.06 -33.92 -10.00
CA MET A 218 -28.39 -34.17 -11.29
C MET A 218 -29.42 -34.06 -12.43
N THR A 219 -29.71 -32.83 -12.86
CA THR A 219 -30.63 -32.54 -13.96
C THR A 219 -29.90 -31.91 -15.15
N PRO A 220 -30.46 -31.92 -16.37
CA PRO A 220 -29.83 -31.31 -17.54
C PRO A 220 -29.53 -29.81 -17.40
N GLU A 221 -30.18 -29.11 -16.47
CA GLU A 221 -29.98 -27.69 -16.18
C GLU A 221 -29.05 -27.46 -14.97
N HIS A 222 -28.92 -28.45 -14.09
CA HIS A 222 -28.21 -28.33 -12.83
C HIS A 222 -27.53 -29.66 -12.44
N TRP A 223 -26.22 -29.75 -12.63
CA TRP A 223 -25.45 -30.95 -12.34
C TRP A 223 -23.99 -30.65 -11.99
N ILE A 224 -23.36 -31.65 -11.34
CA ILE A 224 -21.92 -31.66 -11.08
C ILE A 224 -21.21 -32.12 -12.34
N GLN A 225 -20.28 -31.31 -12.87
CA GLN A 225 -19.55 -31.66 -14.08
C GLN A 225 -18.29 -32.45 -13.81
N PHE A 226 -17.64 -32.23 -12.66
CA PHE A 226 -16.52 -33.05 -12.23
C PHE A 226 -16.38 -33.11 -10.72
N ILE A 227 -15.72 -34.18 -10.26
CA ILE A 227 -15.18 -34.31 -8.91
C ILE A 227 -13.68 -34.58 -9.05
N GLU A 228 -12.87 -33.92 -8.24
CA GLU A 228 -11.42 -34.03 -8.26
C GLU A 228 -10.83 -34.26 -6.87
N VAL A 229 -9.85 -35.15 -6.79
CA VAL A 229 -9.08 -35.44 -5.60
C VAL A 229 -7.63 -35.07 -5.84
N ILE A 230 -7.08 -34.22 -4.97
CA ILE A 230 -5.70 -33.78 -4.97
C ILE A 230 -5.02 -34.40 -3.76
N THR A 231 -3.92 -35.08 -4.01
CA THR A 231 -3.13 -35.77 -2.97
C THR A 231 -1.98 -34.91 -2.46
N LYS A 232 -1.42 -35.25 -1.29
CA LYS A 232 -0.31 -34.52 -0.65
C LYS A 232 0.98 -34.57 -1.47
N ASP A 233 1.17 -35.61 -2.28
CA ASP A 233 2.28 -35.76 -3.22
C ASP A 233 2.01 -35.12 -4.60
N GLY A 234 0.85 -34.48 -4.78
CA GLY A 234 0.52 -33.68 -5.95
C GLY A 234 -0.09 -34.46 -7.12
N LEU A 235 -0.45 -35.74 -6.93
CA LEU A 235 -1.29 -36.47 -7.88
C LEU A 235 -2.71 -35.88 -7.88
N VAL A 236 -3.22 -35.57 -9.07
CA VAL A 236 -4.55 -35.05 -9.32
C VAL A 236 -5.36 -36.11 -10.05
N LEU A 237 -6.47 -36.55 -9.47
CA LEU A 237 -7.41 -37.47 -10.11
C LEU A 237 -8.75 -36.78 -10.31
N ARG A 238 -9.27 -36.77 -11.54
CA ARG A 238 -10.56 -36.17 -11.88
C ARG A 238 -11.50 -37.22 -12.46
N LYS A 239 -12.77 -37.16 -12.05
CA LYS A 239 -13.87 -37.86 -12.69
C LYS A 239 -14.86 -36.82 -13.23
N ASP A 240 -14.97 -36.77 -14.55
CA ASP A 240 -16.03 -36.00 -15.21
C ASP A 240 -17.35 -36.77 -15.11
N LEU A 241 -18.43 -36.01 -14.95
CA LEU A 241 -19.79 -36.48 -14.77
C LEU A 241 -20.72 -35.77 -15.74
N THR A 242 -21.80 -36.46 -16.08
CA THR A 242 -22.95 -35.94 -16.82
C THR A 242 -24.16 -35.89 -15.90
N TYR A 243 -25.22 -35.17 -16.30
CA TYR A 243 -26.48 -35.15 -15.53
C TYR A 243 -27.15 -36.53 -15.37
N LYS A 244 -26.68 -37.57 -16.05
CA LYS A 244 -27.18 -38.95 -15.92
C LYS A 244 -26.45 -39.75 -14.84
N ASP A 245 -25.29 -39.26 -14.39
CA ASP A 245 -24.52 -39.90 -13.35
C ASP A 245 -25.05 -39.52 -11.97
N LYS A 246 -24.71 -40.32 -10.95
CA LYS A 246 -24.90 -39.90 -9.56
C LYS A 246 -23.87 -38.80 -9.22
N PRO A 247 -24.17 -37.90 -8.27
CA PRO A 247 -23.25 -36.84 -7.83
C PRO A 247 -22.14 -37.41 -6.91
N GLN A 248 -21.46 -38.45 -7.36
CA GLN A 248 -20.43 -39.16 -6.62
C GLN A 248 -19.41 -39.82 -7.55
N ALA A 249 -18.20 -40.06 -7.05
CA ALA A 249 -17.13 -40.74 -7.78
C ALA A 249 -16.23 -41.53 -6.83
N GLU A 250 -15.80 -42.72 -7.26
CA GLU A 250 -14.81 -43.53 -6.55
C GLU A 250 -13.40 -43.22 -7.04
N PHE A 251 -12.46 -43.13 -6.10
CA PHE A 251 -11.04 -42.91 -6.37
C PHE A 251 -10.19 -43.92 -5.59
N ASN A 252 -9.21 -44.51 -6.27
CA ASN A 252 -8.25 -45.41 -5.66
C ASN A 252 -7.14 -44.60 -4.95
N VAL A 253 -7.50 -43.96 -3.84
CA VAL A 253 -6.62 -43.13 -3.02
C VAL A 253 -6.87 -43.46 -1.55
N ILE A 254 -5.80 -43.52 -0.77
CA ILE A 254 -5.88 -43.64 0.69
C ILE A 254 -6.32 -42.29 1.25
N LYS A 255 -7.38 -42.28 2.07
CA LYS A 255 -7.96 -41.05 2.64
C LYS A 255 -6.95 -40.13 3.32
N ASP A 256 -5.98 -40.70 4.04
CA ASP A 256 -4.93 -39.93 4.72
C ASP A 256 -3.97 -39.22 3.76
N ASN A 257 -3.92 -39.62 2.49
CA ASN A 257 -3.10 -38.96 1.46
C ASN A 257 -3.83 -37.81 0.76
N ILE A 258 -5.10 -37.55 1.07
CA ILE A 258 -5.85 -36.46 0.46
C ILE A 258 -5.33 -35.12 1.02
N ALA A 259 -4.98 -34.21 0.12
CA ALA A 259 -4.67 -32.82 0.45
C ALA A 259 -5.93 -31.94 0.30
N SER A 260 -6.69 -32.15 -0.77
CA SER A 260 -7.94 -31.42 -1.00
C SER A 260 -8.86 -32.17 -1.97
N ILE A 261 -10.16 -31.86 -1.92
CA ILE A 261 -11.17 -32.35 -2.86
C ILE A 261 -11.92 -31.17 -3.43
N ARG A 262 -12.08 -31.15 -4.75
CA ARG A 262 -12.84 -30.12 -5.48
C ARG A 262 -14.03 -30.75 -6.20
N GLU A 263 -15.12 -30.01 -6.30
CA GLU A 263 -16.22 -30.32 -7.21
C GLU A 263 -16.66 -29.07 -7.97
N PHE A 264 -17.19 -29.25 -9.17
CA PHE A 264 -17.73 -28.16 -9.95
C PHE A 264 -19.18 -28.39 -10.36
N CYS A 265 -20.06 -27.55 -9.83
CA CYS A 265 -21.44 -27.42 -10.23
C CYS A 265 -21.58 -26.36 -11.33
N ASN A 266 -22.29 -26.67 -12.41
CA ASN A 266 -22.49 -25.75 -13.53
C ASN A 266 -23.23 -24.45 -13.12
N VAL A 267 -24.08 -24.52 -12.08
CA VAL A 267 -24.84 -23.39 -11.51
C VAL A 267 -24.09 -22.73 -10.35
N HIS A 268 -23.65 -23.51 -9.36
CA HIS A 268 -23.13 -22.97 -8.10
C HIS A 268 -21.61 -22.78 -8.06
N GLY A 269 -20.88 -23.26 -9.07
CA GLY A 269 -19.45 -23.05 -9.22
C GLY A 269 -18.59 -24.08 -8.50
N LEU A 270 -17.40 -23.65 -8.07
CA LEU A 270 -16.35 -24.51 -7.52
C LEU A 270 -16.45 -24.59 -6.00
N TRP A 271 -16.44 -25.81 -5.47
CA TRP A 271 -16.44 -26.06 -4.03
C TRP A 271 -15.26 -26.94 -3.64
N VAL A 272 -14.71 -26.67 -2.45
CA VAL A 272 -13.46 -27.26 -1.99
C VAL A 272 -13.58 -27.70 -0.53
N LYS A 273 -12.96 -28.84 -0.22
CA LYS A 273 -12.78 -29.37 1.13
C LYS A 273 -11.33 -29.76 1.38
#